data_AF-A0A7U6KNG9-F1
#
_entry.id   AF-A0A7U6KNG9-F1
#
_cell.length_a   1.000
_cell.length_b   1.000
_cell.length_c   1.000
_cell.angle_alpha   90.00
_cell.angle_beta   90.00
_cell.angle_gamma   90.00
#
_symmetry.space_group_name_H-M   'P 1'
#
loop_
_entity.id
_entity.type
_entity.pdbx_description
1 polymer ?
#
loop_
_entity_poly.entity_id
_entity_poly.type
_entity_poly.pdbx_seq_one_letter_code
_entity_poly.pdbx_strand_id
1 'polypeptide(L)'
;MTLGIPFGYANFVELSEKPNEPAQLSRNIYLRGGSHSLLEFWQEQKEQGLSHVAINLKPTKRPVKETLQDLAENVLAKLNQ
;
A
#
# COMPACT_ATOMS: atom_id res chain seq x y z
N MET A 1 5.67 17.30 16.29
CA MET A 1 6.32 16.96 15.02
C MET A 1 5.57 17.71 13.93
N THR A 2 6.24 18.59 13.18
CA THR A 2 5.64 19.18 11.98
C THR A 2 5.43 18.05 10.98
N LEU A 3 4.18 17.75 10.61
CA LEU A 3 3.91 16.91 9.45
C LEU A 3 4.78 17.42 8.30
N GLY A 4 5.52 16.52 7.65
CA GLY A 4 6.33 16.86 6.48
C GLY A 4 5.50 17.56 5.41
N ILE A 5 6.17 18.22 4.45
CA ILE A 5 5.49 18.86 3.31
C ILE A 5 4.56 17.81 2.67
N PRO A 6 3.25 18.09 2.52
CA PRO A 6 2.31 17.18 1.88
C PRO A 6 2.84 16.67 0.55
N PHE A 7 2.96 15.36 0.40
CA PHE A 7 3.39 14.74 -0.86
C PHE A 7 2.42 13.67 -1.31
N GLY A 8 2.47 13.37 -2.61
CA GLY A 8 1.76 12.25 -3.20
C GLY A 8 2.57 11.63 -4.33
N TYR A 9 2.30 10.36 -4.57
CA TYR A 9 3.04 9.54 -5.53
C TYR A 9 2.22 8.35 -6.00
N ALA A 10 2.68 7.73 -7.08
CA ALA A 10 2.07 6.56 -7.67
C ALA A 10 3.02 5.37 -7.54
N ASN A 11 2.50 4.22 -7.11
CA ASN A 11 3.27 2.97 -7.05
C ASN A 11 2.67 1.93 -7.98
N PHE A 12 3.52 1.08 -8.55
CA PHE A 12 3.08 -0.24 -9.01
C PHE A 12 2.97 -1.14 -7.78
N VAL A 13 1.79 -1.69 -7.54
CA VAL A 13 1.51 -2.48 -6.33
C VAL A 13 1.23 -3.93 -6.70
N GLU A 14 1.95 -4.85 -6.06
CA GLU A 14 1.63 -6.28 -6.08
C GLU A 14 1.23 -6.73 -4.66
N LEU A 15 0.00 -7.21 -4.53
CA LEU A 15 -0.49 -7.77 -3.27
C LEU A 15 -0.10 -9.25 -3.17
N SER A 16 0.62 -9.61 -2.12
CA SER A 16 0.96 -10.99 -1.80
C SER A 16 -0.26 -11.77 -1.29
N GLU A 17 -0.23 -13.09 -1.48
CA GLU A 17 -1.17 -14.03 -0.86
C GLU A 17 -0.94 -14.20 0.65
N LYS A 18 0.23 -13.81 1.16
CA LYS A 18 0.59 -13.87 2.58
C LYS A 18 0.32 -12.51 3.23
N PRO A 19 -0.68 -12.35 4.12
CA PRO A 19 -1.08 -11.04 4.65
C PRO A 19 0.01 -10.27 5.40
N ASN A 20 0.97 -10.98 6.02
CA ASN A 20 2.07 -10.40 6.79
C ASN A 20 3.42 -10.50 6.05
N GLU A 21 3.44 -10.74 4.73
CA GLU A 21 4.69 -10.67 3.98
C GLU A 21 5.21 -9.22 3.97
N PRO A 22 6.47 -8.96 4.38
CA PRO A 22 6.97 -7.60 4.54
C PRO A 22 6.81 -6.75 3.27
N ALA A 23 6.43 -5.49 3.47
CA ALA A 23 6.37 -4.51 2.39
C ALA A 23 7.78 -4.14 1.93
N GLN A 24 8.03 -4.24 0.63
CA GLN A 24 9.31 -3.92 0.01
C GLN A 24 9.08 -2.94 -1.13
N LEU A 25 9.62 -1.72 -0.97
CA LEU A 25 9.71 -0.75 -2.05
C LEU A 25 11.02 -0.98 -2.80
N SER A 26 10.93 -1.21 -4.10
CA SER A 26 12.07 -1.38 -4.98
C SER A 26 12.01 -0.40 -6.16
N ARG A 27 13.19 0.02 -6.62
CA ARG A 27 13.34 1.00 -7.71
C ARG A 27 12.52 2.29 -7.51
N ASN A 28 12.26 2.64 -6.25
CA ASN A 28 11.48 3.81 -5.84
C ASN A 28 10.05 3.89 -6.40
N ILE A 29 9.48 2.79 -6.90
CA ILE A 29 8.16 2.81 -7.54
C ILE A 29 7.39 1.49 -7.45
N TYR A 30 8.08 0.36 -7.24
CA TYR A 30 7.45 -0.95 -7.17
C TYR A 30 7.34 -1.42 -5.73
N LEU A 31 6.10 -1.47 -5.23
CA LEU A 31 5.77 -1.87 -3.87
C LEU A 31 5.11 -3.26 -3.88
N ARG A 32 5.66 -4.19 -3.11
CA ARG A 32 5.10 -5.53 -2.93
C ARG A 32 5.05 -5.90 -1.46
N GLY A 33 3.98 -6.55 -1.02
CA GLY A 33 3.83 -7.02 0.36
C GLY A 33 2.45 -7.64 0.60
N GLY A 34 2.25 -8.17 1.80
CA GLY A 34 0.93 -8.57 2.29
C GLY A 34 0.08 -7.36 2.67
N SER A 35 -1.24 -7.53 2.75
CA SER A 35 -2.17 -6.41 3.00
C SER A 35 -1.89 -5.68 4.32
N HIS A 36 -1.54 -6.39 5.39
CA HIS A 36 -1.21 -5.76 6.68
C HIS A 36 0.08 -4.93 6.57
N SER A 37 1.12 -5.50 5.97
CA SER A 37 2.39 -4.78 5.82
C SER A 37 2.31 -3.61 4.83
N LEU A 38 1.44 -3.68 3.82
CA LEU A 38 1.17 -2.53 2.92
C LEU A 38 0.43 -1.40 3.66
N LEU A 39 -0.52 -1.74 4.53
CA LEU A 39 -1.17 -0.76 5.40
C LEU A 39 -0.16 -0.06 6.30
N GLU A 40 0.67 -0.83 7.02
CA GLU A 40 1.71 -0.32 7.91
C GLU A 40 2.66 0.63 7.15
N PHE A 41 3.15 0.20 5.99
CA PHE A 41 4.02 1.01 5.14
C PHE A 41 3.41 2.37 4.79
N TRP A 42 2.14 2.42 4.39
CA TRP A 42 1.49 3.69 4.05
C TRP A 42 1.12 4.53 5.28
N GLN A 43 0.85 3.92 6.44
CA GLN A 43 0.67 4.64 7.70
C GLN A 43 1.98 5.32 8.13
N GLU A 44 3.12 4.62 8.06
CA GLU A 44 4.44 5.22 8.33
C GLU A 44 4.76 6.37 7.36
N GLN A 45 4.41 6.24 6.07
CA GLN A 45 4.57 7.32 5.10
C GLN A 45 3.65 8.51 5.39
N LYS A 46 2.46 8.28 5.94
CA LYS A 46 1.52 9.34 6.35
C LYS A 46 2.10 10.18 7.48
N GLU A 47 2.78 9.56 8.44
CA GLU A 47 3.54 10.27 9.49
C GLU A 47 4.64 11.18 8.89
N GLN A 48 5.13 10.85 7.70
CA GLN A 48 6.14 11.61 6.96
C GLN A 48 5.55 12.68 6.03
N GLY A 49 4.22 12.78 5.89
CA GLY A 49 3.53 13.78 5.06
C GLY A 49 2.83 13.21 3.82
N LEU A 50 2.76 11.89 3.64
CA LEU A 50 1.98 11.30 2.55
C LEU A 50 0.51 11.70 2.68
N SER A 51 0.03 12.42 1.68
CA SER A 51 -1.35 12.94 1.61
C SER A 51 -2.19 12.27 0.54
N HIS A 52 -1.56 11.67 -0.47
CA HIS A 52 -2.25 10.96 -1.55
C HIS A 52 -1.39 9.86 -2.18
N VAL A 53 -1.95 8.68 -2.42
CA VAL A 53 -1.28 7.60 -3.16
C VAL A 53 -2.16 7.06 -4.28
N ALA A 54 -1.58 6.94 -5.48
CA ALA A 54 -2.20 6.23 -6.60
C ALA A 54 -1.66 4.78 -6.66
N ILE A 55 -2.58 3.82 -6.65
CA ILE A 55 -2.27 2.37 -6.67
C ILE A 55 -2.43 1.85 -8.09
N ASN A 56 -1.31 1.64 -8.79
CA ASN A 56 -1.28 0.93 -10.07
C ASN A 56 -1.14 -0.56 -9.81
N LEU A 57 -2.28 -1.25 -9.66
CA LEU A 57 -2.28 -2.68 -9.36
C LEU A 57 -1.65 -3.47 -10.52
N LYS A 58 -0.55 -4.18 -10.25
CA LYS A 58 0.09 -5.07 -11.23
C LYS A 58 -0.80 -6.30 -11.47
N PRO A 59 -0.72 -6.92 -12.67
CA PRO A 59 -1.26 -8.26 -12.86
C PRO A 59 -0.63 -9.21 -11.85
N THR A 60 -1.47 -9.85 -11.04
CA THR A 60 -1.05 -10.88 -10.08
C THR A 60 -1.64 -12.23 -10.51
N LYS A 61 -1.16 -13.33 -9.94
CA LYS A 61 -1.78 -14.65 -10.13
C LYS A 61 -3.09 -14.81 -9.36
N ARG A 62 -3.34 -13.92 -8.40
CA ARG A 62 -4.53 -13.93 -7.55
C ARG A 62 -5.74 -13.42 -8.35
N PRO A 63 -6.95 -13.98 -8.16
CA PRO A 63 -8.16 -13.44 -8.75
C PRO A 63 -8.34 -11.95 -8.41
N VAL A 64 -8.66 -11.14 -9.43
CA VAL A 64 -8.77 -9.68 -9.28
C VAL A 64 -9.80 -9.28 -8.23
N LYS A 65 -10.94 -9.99 -8.17
CA LYS A 65 -12.01 -9.72 -7.20
C LYS A 65 -11.50 -9.90 -5.77
N GLU A 66 -10.80 -11.00 -5.50
CA GLU A 66 -10.24 -11.28 -4.18
C GLU A 66 -9.14 -10.29 -3.80
N THR A 67 -8.30 -9.91 -4.78
CA THR A 67 -7.24 -8.91 -4.59
C THR A 67 -7.84 -7.55 -4.20
N LEU A 68 -8.86 -7.09 -4.91
CA LEU A 68 -9.53 -5.83 -4.62
C LEU A 68 -10.29 -5.86 -3.29
N GLN A 69 -10.95 -6.99 -2.98
CA GLN A 69 -11.65 -7.17 -1.70
C GLN A 69 -10.69 -7.07 -0.51
N ASP A 70 -9.53 -7.74 -0.58
CA ASP A 70 -8.52 -7.72 0.47
C ASP A 70 -7.90 -6.33 0.64
N LEU A 71 -7.57 -5.65 -0.47
CA LEU A 71 -7.15 -4.25 -0.40
C LEU A 71 -8.21 -3.36 0.25
N ALA A 72 -9.49 -3.53 -0.12
CA ALA A 72 -10.57 -2.72 0.42
C ALA A 72 -10.72 -2.93 1.94
N GLU A 73 -10.81 -4.18 2.39
CA GLU A 73 -11.07 -4.54 3.79
C GLU A 73 -9.86 -4.31 4.69
N ASN A 74 -8.66 -4.68 4.23
CA ASN A 74 -7.47 -4.72 5.08
C ASN A 74 -6.55 -3.52 4.92
N VAL A 75 -6.72 -2.71 3.87
CA VAL A 75 -5.91 -1.50 3.66
C VAL A 75 -6.78 -0.26 3.62
N LEU A 76 -7.63 -0.11 2.59
CA LEU A 76 -8.31 1.16 2.30
C LEU A 76 -9.26 1.58 3.42
N ALA A 77 -10.00 0.63 3.99
CA ALA A 77 -10.89 0.90 5.12
C ALA A 77 -10.15 1.35 6.39
N LYS A 78 -8.86 1.02 6.53
CA LYS A 78 -8.06 1.18 7.76
C LYS A 78 -6.99 2.28 7.67
N LEU A 79 -6.64 2.75 6.47
CA LEU A 79 -5.57 3.73 6.25
C LEU A 79 -5.81 5.10 6.94
N ASN A 80 -7.06 5.42 7.23
CA ASN A 80 -7.47 6.66 7.90
C ASN A 80 -8.11 6.45 9.28
N GLN A 81 -8.08 5.23 9.80
CA GLN A 81 -8.39 4.96 11.21
C GLN A 81 -7.16 5.24 12.06
#